data_AF-A0A9E5P457-F1
#
_entry.id   AF-A0A9E5P457-F1
#
_cell.length_a   1.000
_cell.length_b   1.000
_cell.length_c   1.000
_cell.angle_alpha   90.00
_cell.angle_beta   90.00
_cell.angle_gamma   90.00
#
_symmetry.space_group_name_H-M   'P 1'
#
loop_
_entity.id
_entity.type
_entity.pdbx_description
1 polymer ?
#
loop_
_entity_poly.entity_id
_entity_poly.type
_entity_poly.pdbx_seq_one_letter_code
_entity_poly.pdbx_strand_id
1 'polypeptide(L)'
;MSTWRALTLCAGFMAAGCAGPLPAPEPGAGPGAIRLESLVIRNVSYSQVSEVTLRVPATGEFVSCANIPIHGHCRAGFPQRSYQGHEIEISWQQDGRRESTGAFEIEGADRLDPRQPASVRVLITPAGTAVTEFVQPGR
;
A
#
# COMPACT_ATOMS: atom_id res chain seq x y z
N MET A 1 59.43 -10.00 47.17
CA MET A 1 58.57 -10.66 48.18
C MET A 1 57.21 -10.00 48.11
N SER A 2 56.16 -10.81 47.88
CA SER A 2 54.71 -10.57 48.12
C SER A 2 54.06 -9.26 47.60
N THR A 3 52.90 -9.24 46.95
CA THR A 3 51.81 -10.22 46.85
C THR A 3 50.86 -9.80 45.73
N TRP A 4 50.29 -10.80 45.04
CA TRP A 4 49.20 -10.67 44.08
C TRP A 4 47.85 -10.36 44.74
N ARG A 5 46.96 -9.67 44.02
CA ARG A 5 45.49 -9.81 44.14
C ARG A 5 44.85 -9.75 42.77
N ALA A 6 44.29 -10.89 42.35
CA ALA A 6 43.26 -10.99 41.33
C ALA A 6 41.88 -10.70 41.95
N LEU A 7 40.94 -10.14 41.17
CA LEU A 7 39.62 -10.72 40.87
C LEU A 7 38.67 -9.66 40.26
N THR A 8 38.19 -10.00 39.06
CA THR A 8 36.78 -10.06 38.65
C THR A 8 35.88 -8.82 38.84
N LEU A 9 35.43 -8.28 37.70
CA LEU A 9 34.10 -7.68 37.57
C LEU A 9 33.43 -8.23 36.30
N CYS A 10 32.38 -9.03 36.51
CA CYS A 10 31.34 -9.29 35.53
C CYS A 10 30.39 -8.09 35.50
N ALA A 11 30.08 -7.56 34.32
CA ALA A 11 28.84 -6.85 34.01
C ALA A 11 28.70 -6.91 32.47
N GLY A 12 27.69 -7.51 31.84
CA GLY A 12 26.31 -7.70 32.27
C GLY A 12 25.42 -6.70 31.53
N PHE A 13 24.84 -7.17 30.42
CA PHE A 13 23.57 -6.70 29.80
C PHE A 13 23.46 -5.25 29.29
N MET A 14 23.30 -5.10 27.96
CA MET A 14 22.19 -4.28 27.40
C MET A 14 21.75 -4.85 26.06
N ALA A 15 20.63 -5.58 26.08
CA ALA A 15 19.85 -5.88 24.90
C ALA A 15 19.14 -4.59 24.44
N ALA A 16 19.69 -3.92 23.42
CA ALA A 16 19.02 -2.81 22.76
C ALA A 16 17.91 -3.35 21.84
N GLY A 17 16.75 -3.64 22.41
CA GLY A 17 15.53 -3.89 21.64
C GLY A 17 15.10 -2.61 20.94
N CYS A 18 15.13 -2.59 19.60
CA CYS A 18 14.57 -1.51 18.80
C CYS A 18 13.04 -1.59 18.85
N ALA A 19 12.43 -1.12 19.93
CA ALA A 19 11.02 -0.77 19.93
C ALA A 19 10.87 0.59 19.20
N GLY A 20 10.76 0.53 17.89
CA GLY A 20 10.45 1.72 17.08
C GLY A 20 9.09 2.30 17.46
N PRO A 21 8.90 3.64 17.45
CA PRO A 21 7.60 4.25 17.72
C PRO A 21 6.55 3.73 16.74
N LEU A 22 5.38 3.33 17.25
CA LEU A 22 4.21 3.08 16.41
C LEU A 22 3.85 4.38 15.69
N PRO A 23 3.53 4.34 14.38
CA PRO A 23 3.10 5.53 13.66
C PRO A 23 1.84 6.10 14.33
N ALA A 24 1.85 7.41 14.60
CA ALA A 24 0.71 8.11 15.17
C ALA A 24 -0.49 8.03 14.19
N PRO A 25 -1.74 7.96 14.69
CA PRO A 25 -2.92 8.05 13.85
C PRO A 25 -2.91 9.38 13.08
N GLU A 26 -3.20 9.31 11.79
CA GLU A 26 -3.10 10.46 10.88
C GLU A 26 -4.09 11.57 11.28
N PRO A 27 -3.64 12.84 11.36
CA PRO A 27 -4.53 13.95 11.63
C PRO A 27 -5.49 14.11 10.45
N GLY A 28 -6.79 13.88 10.68
CA GLY A 28 -7.83 13.93 9.65
C GLY A 28 -8.78 12.73 9.66
N ALA A 29 -8.46 11.68 10.41
CA ALA A 29 -9.35 10.54 10.63
C ALA A 29 -10.52 10.92 11.55
N GLY A 30 -11.54 11.58 11.01
CA GLY A 30 -12.81 11.75 11.72
C GLY A 30 -13.43 10.38 12.07
N PRO A 31 -14.23 10.27 13.14
CA PRO A 31 -15.01 9.05 13.38
C PRO A 31 -15.89 8.77 12.16
N GLY A 32 -15.62 7.66 11.46
CA GLY A 32 -16.28 7.32 10.18
C GLY A 32 -15.36 7.37 8.95
N ALA A 33 -14.10 7.78 9.09
CA ALA A 33 -13.15 7.75 7.98
C ALA A 33 -12.89 6.31 7.52
N ILE A 34 -12.97 6.08 6.21
CA ILE A 34 -12.61 4.81 5.59
C ILE A 34 -11.11 4.58 5.75
N ARG A 35 -10.74 3.35 6.10
CA ARG A 35 -9.35 2.98 6.40
C ARG A 35 -8.85 2.03 5.32
N LEU A 36 -7.74 2.36 4.68
CA LEU A 36 -7.13 1.54 3.63
C LEU A 36 -5.91 0.81 4.18
N GLU A 37 -5.75 -0.46 3.82
CA GLU A 37 -4.60 -1.27 4.27
C GLU A 37 -3.80 -1.92 3.14
N SER A 38 -4.40 -2.07 1.95
CA SER A 38 -3.68 -2.61 0.81
C SER A 38 -4.25 -2.18 -0.54
N LEU A 39 -3.41 -2.30 -1.56
CA LEU A 39 -3.76 -2.17 -2.97
C LEU A 39 -3.50 -3.52 -3.66
N VAL A 40 -4.45 -3.99 -4.47
CA VAL A 40 -4.30 -5.17 -5.32
C VAL A 40 -4.53 -4.77 -6.76
N ILE A 41 -3.52 -4.94 -7.60
CA ILE A 41 -3.61 -4.72 -9.04
C ILE A 41 -3.67 -6.08 -9.71
N ARG A 42 -4.74 -6.36 -10.45
CA ARG A 42 -4.91 -7.60 -11.22
C ARG A 42 -4.80 -7.29 -12.70
N ASN A 43 -3.98 -8.07 -13.39
CA ASN A 43 -3.92 -8.05 -14.84
C ASN A 43 -4.92 -9.08 -15.36
N VAL A 44 -6.09 -8.64 -15.83
CA VAL A 44 -7.07 -9.55 -16.47
C VAL A 44 -6.95 -9.53 -17.99
N SER A 45 -5.91 -8.89 -18.53
CA SER A 45 -5.60 -8.86 -19.96
C SER A 45 -4.94 -10.16 -20.44
N TYR A 46 -4.73 -10.24 -21.76
CA TYR A 46 -4.04 -11.35 -22.42
C TYR A 46 -2.55 -11.08 -22.67
N SER A 47 -2.03 -9.95 -22.18
CA SER A 47 -0.62 -9.58 -22.29
C SER A 47 -0.02 -9.27 -20.93
N GLN A 48 1.31 -9.29 -20.84
CA GLN A 48 1.98 -8.83 -19.64
C GLN A 48 1.81 -7.32 -19.52
N VAL A 49 1.52 -6.87 -18.30
CA VAL A 49 1.49 -5.45 -17.97
C VAL A 49 2.73 -5.11 -17.16
N SER A 50 3.39 -3.99 -17.47
CA SER A 50 4.57 -3.54 -16.76
C SER A 50 4.48 -2.07 -16.34
N GLU A 51 5.38 -1.67 -15.44
CA GLU A 51 5.52 -0.29 -14.97
C GLU A 51 4.19 0.31 -14.47
N VAL A 52 3.39 -0.50 -13.76
CA VAL A 52 2.11 -0.03 -13.22
C VAL A 52 2.40 0.90 -12.07
N THR A 53 1.87 2.11 -12.14
CA THR A 53 1.95 3.11 -11.08
C THR A 53 0.56 3.61 -10.77
N LEU A 54 0.17 3.55 -9.51
CA LEU A 54 -0.97 4.31 -8.97
C LEU A 54 -0.40 5.47 -8.18
N ARG A 55 -0.77 6.70 -8.52
CA ARG A 55 -0.34 7.92 -7.83
C ARG A 55 -1.54 8.67 -7.27
N VAL A 56 -1.32 9.38 -6.18
CA VAL A 56 -2.24 10.37 -5.60
C VAL A 56 -1.64 11.76 -5.89
N PRO A 57 -2.10 12.50 -6.93
CA PRO A 57 -1.46 13.75 -7.34
C PRO A 57 -1.39 14.81 -6.23
N ALA A 58 -2.40 14.85 -5.36
CA ALA A 58 -2.47 15.81 -4.26
C ALA A 58 -1.34 15.65 -3.21
N THR A 59 -0.89 14.42 -2.96
CA THR A 59 0.12 14.11 -1.93
C THR A 59 1.46 13.70 -2.52
N GLY A 60 1.50 13.32 -3.79
CA GLY A 60 2.67 12.72 -4.44
C GLY A 60 2.95 11.28 -4.01
N GLU A 61 2.09 10.68 -3.17
CA GLU A 61 2.20 9.29 -2.79
C GLU A 61 1.92 8.37 -3.98
N PHE A 62 2.61 7.24 -4.03
CA PHE A 62 2.44 6.28 -5.10
C PHE A 62 2.71 4.85 -4.65
N VAL A 63 2.12 3.92 -5.40
CA VAL A 63 2.45 2.50 -5.36
C VAL A 63 2.83 2.08 -6.76
N SER A 64 3.90 1.30 -6.89
CA SER A 64 4.37 0.80 -8.17
C SER A 64 4.55 -0.72 -8.17
N CYS A 65 4.26 -1.34 -9.32
CA CYS A 65 4.48 -2.74 -9.59
C CYS A 65 5.22 -2.88 -10.92
N ALA A 66 6.40 -3.52 -10.88
CA ALA A 66 7.29 -3.57 -12.05
C ALA A 66 6.73 -4.41 -13.20
N ASN A 67 6.30 -5.64 -12.91
CA ASN A 67 5.75 -6.56 -13.91
C ASN A 67 4.60 -7.36 -13.28
N ILE A 68 3.48 -7.46 -13.99
CA ILE A 68 2.33 -8.27 -13.63
C ILE A 68 2.06 -9.24 -14.79
N PRO A 69 2.33 -10.55 -14.62
CA PRO A 69 2.13 -11.52 -15.70
C PRO A 69 0.66 -11.61 -16.11
N ILE A 70 0.40 -12.26 -17.24
CA ILE A 70 -0.96 -12.53 -17.74
C ILE A 70 -1.78 -13.23 -16.65
N HIS A 71 -2.96 -12.70 -16.34
CA HIS A 71 -3.84 -13.20 -15.27
C HIS A 71 -3.23 -13.16 -13.85
N GLY A 72 -2.09 -12.49 -13.71
CA GLY A 72 -1.38 -12.30 -12.45
C GLY A 72 -1.92 -11.14 -11.63
N HIS A 73 -1.29 -10.93 -10.46
CA HIS A 73 -1.59 -9.79 -9.62
C HIS A 73 -0.36 -9.31 -8.87
N CYS A 74 -0.40 -8.05 -8.47
CA CYS A 74 0.53 -7.41 -7.56
C CYS A 74 -0.26 -6.95 -6.32
N ARG A 75 0.28 -7.20 -5.13
CA ARG A 75 -0.31 -6.70 -3.87
C ARG A 75 0.72 -5.84 -3.16
N ALA A 76 0.31 -4.63 -2.79
CA ALA A 76 1.08 -3.76 -1.92
C ALA A 76 0.29 -3.56 -0.62
N GLY A 77 0.82 -4.06 0.49
CA GLY A 77 0.32 -3.72 1.82
C GLY A 77 1.01 -2.47 2.34
N PHE A 78 0.30 -1.65 3.11
CA PHE A 78 0.85 -0.45 3.74
C PHE A 78 0.27 -0.25 5.14
N PRO A 79 0.95 0.50 6.03
CA PRO A 79 0.36 0.90 7.31
C PRO A 79 -1.00 1.55 7.06
N GLN A 80 -1.99 1.20 7.88
CA GLN A 80 -3.36 1.63 7.63
C GLN A 80 -3.47 3.16 7.51
N ARG A 81 -4.06 3.64 6.41
CA ARG A 81 -4.24 5.06 6.09
C ARG A 81 -5.70 5.45 6.09
N SER A 82 -5.99 6.70 6.43
CA SER A 82 -7.34 7.23 6.26
C SER A 82 -7.54 7.66 4.81
N TYR A 83 -8.59 7.18 4.15
CA TYR A 83 -8.95 7.63 2.82
C TYR A 83 -9.47 9.07 2.88
N GLN A 84 -8.82 9.97 2.15
CA GLN A 84 -9.10 11.42 2.18
C GLN A 84 -9.95 11.90 0.99
N GLY A 85 -10.41 10.99 0.11
CA GLY A 85 -11.17 11.36 -1.08
C GLY A 85 -10.33 11.98 -2.21
N HIS A 86 -9.00 11.92 -2.13
CA HIS A 86 -8.14 12.44 -3.19
C HIS A 86 -8.31 11.66 -4.50
N GLU A 87 -8.20 12.37 -5.62
CA GLU A 87 -8.08 11.77 -6.94
C GLU A 87 -6.84 10.88 -7.03
N ILE A 88 -6.94 9.82 -7.83
CA ILE A 88 -5.85 8.94 -8.18
C ILE A 88 -5.65 8.93 -9.70
N GLU A 89 -4.45 8.58 -10.13
CA GLU A 89 -4.17 8.27 -11.52
C GLU A 89 -3.40 6.96 -11.59
N ILE A 90 -3.78 6.12 -12.56
CA ILE A 90 -3.15 4.83 -12.80
C ILE A 90 -2.55 4.88 -14.20
N SER A 91 -1.26 4.54 -14.30
CA SER A 91 -0.54 4.45 -15.56
C SER A 91 0.22 3.12 -15.67
N TRP A 92 0.32 2.56 -16.87
CA TRP A 92 1.02 1.29 -17.10
C TRP A 92 1.52 1.17 -18.54
N GLN A 93 2.31 0.13 -18.83
CA GLN A 93 2.66 -0.31 -20.17
C GLN A 93 1.93 -1.60 -20.51
N GLN A 94 1.31 -1.64 -21.68
CA GLN A 94 0.63 -2.81 -22.22
C GLN A 94 0.78 -2.82 -23.74
N ASP A 95 1.17 -3.95 -24.32
CA ASP A 95 1.30 -4.14 -25.77
C ASP A 95 2.15 -3.04 -26.46
N GLY A 96 3.21 -2.60 -25.78
CA GLY A 96 4.13 -1.56 -26.27
C GLY A 96 3.59 -0.12 -26.19
N ARG A 97 2.43 0.09 -25.55
CA ARG A 97 1.80 1.39 -25.36
C ARG A 97 1.70 1.76 -23.88
N ARG A 98 1.94 3.04 -23.61
CA ARG A 98 1.67 3.64 -22.29
C ARG A 98 0.20 4.01 -22.23
N GLU A 99 -0.49 3.41 -21.28
CA GLU A 99 -1.89 3.71 -20.97
C GLU A 99 -1.98 4.51 -19.66
N SER A 100 -3.04 5.31 -19.52
CA SER A 100 -3.35 6.05 -18.29
C SER A 100 -4.85 6.28 -18.16
N THR A 101 -5.36 6.27 -16.93
CA THR A 101 -6.75 6.64 -16.62
C THR A 101 -6.98 8.16 -16.61
N GLY A 102 -5.93 8.97 -16.51
CA GLY A 102 -6.04 10.33 -15.99
C GLY A 102 -6.38 10.34 -14.50
N ALA A 103 -6.57 11.54 -13.93
CA ALA A 103 -6.97 11.73 -12.54
C ALA A 103 -8.48 11.51 -12.38
N PHE A 104 -8.87 10.76 -11.34
CA PHE A 104 -10.27 10.49 -11.01
C PHE A 104 -10.43 10.06 -9.55
N GLU A 105 -11.63 10.24 -8.98
CA GLU A 105 -11.98 9.72 -7.65
C GLU A 105 -12.48 8.27 -7.74
N ILE A 106 -12.16 7.45 -6.74
CA ILE A 106 -12.68 6.07 -6.66
C ILE A 106 -14.12 6.12 -6.12
N GLU A 107 -15.06 5.60 -6.89
CA GLU A 107 -16.46 5.54 -6.49
C GLU A 107 -16.73 4.47 -5.40
N GLY A 108 -17.78 4.68 -4.61
CA GLY A 108 -18.28 3.68 -3.66
C GLY A 108 -17.68 3.70 -2.25
N ALA A 109 -16.92 4.74 -1.90
CA ALA A 109 -16.40 4.93 -0.55
C ALA A 109 -17.53 5.06 0.50
N ASP A 110 -18.66 5.65 0.12
CA ASP A 110 -19.87 5.84 0.92
C ASP A 110 -20.54 4.52 1.33
N ARG A 111 -20.28 3.43 0.59
CA ARG A 111 -20.88 2.10 0.83
C ARG A 111 -20.07 1.23 1.79
N LEU A 112 -18.92 1.71 2.25
CA LEU A 112 -17.98 0.93 3.06
C LEU A 112 -18.32 0.99 4.55
N ASP A 113 -18.06 -0.11 5.27
CA ASP A 113 -18.13 -0.13 6.73
C ASP A 113 -16.89 0.55 7.32
N PRO A 114 -17.00 1.71 8.00
CA PRO A 114 -15.84 2.43 8.54
C PRO A 114 -15.12 1.64 9.65
N ARG A 115 -15.74 0.60 10.21
CA ARG A 115 -15.13 -0.26 11.23
C ARG A 115 -14.16 -1.27 10.64
N GLN A 116 -14.19 -1.51 9.33
CA GLN A 116 -13.36 -2.52 8.67
C GLN A 116 -12.36 -1.85 7.72
N PRO A 117 -11.07 -2.22 7.78
CA PRO A 117 -10.13 -1.82 6.74
C PRO A 117 -10.60 -2.31 5.37
N ALA A 118 -10.40 -1.47 4.37
CA ALA A 118 -10.65 -1.78 2.97
C ALA A 118 -9.33 -1.90 2.21
N SER A 119 -9.39 -2.59 1.09
CA SER A 119 -8.34 -2.62 0.08
C SER A 119 -8.85 -1.99 -1.20
N VAL A 120 -7.99 -1.29 -1.93
CA VAL A 120 -8.31 -0.86 -3.29
C VAL A 120 -7.95 -2.00 -4.23
N ARG A 121 -8.87 -2.37 -5.12
CA ARG A 121 -8.62 -3.33 -6.20
C ARG A 121 -8.65 -2.60 -7.53
N VAL A 122 -7.61 -2.82 -8.34
CA VAL A 122 -7.48 -2.30 -9.70
C VAL A 122 -7.51 -3.48 -10.66
N LEU A 123 -8.35 -3.43 -11.69
CA LEU A 123 -8.42 -4.41 -12.76
C LEU A 123 -7.94 -3.77 -14.06
N ILE A 124 -6.80 -4.21 -14.58
CA ILE A 124 -6.29 -3.78 -15.90
C ILE A 124 -6.84 -4.72 -16.97
N THR A 125 -7.54 -4.16 -17.96
CA THR A 125 -8.31 -4.92 -18.95
C THR A 125 -7.58 -5.05 -20.29
N PRO A 126 -7.95 -6.02 -21.15
CA PRO A 126 -7.43 -6.09 -22.51
C PRO A 126 -7.64 -4.82 -23.36
N ALA A 127 -8.61 -3.97 -23.01
CA ALA A 127 -8.94 -2.77 -23.77
C ALA A 127 -8.01 -1.58 -23.48
N GLY A 128 -6.97 -1.75 -22.64
CA GLY A 128 -6.12 -0.64 -22.21
C GLY A 128 -6.84 0.30 -21.26
N THR A 129 -7.80 -0.22 -20.47
CA THR A 129 -8.50 0.53 -19.42
C THR A 129 -8.24 -0.10 -18.06
N ALA A 130 -8.48 0.68 -17.00
CA ALA A 130 -8.46 0.19 -15.63
C ALA A 130 -9.81 0.45 -14.94
N VAL A 131 -10.27 -0.51 -14.15
CA VAL A 131 -11.44 -0.37 -13.26
C VAL A 131 -10.97 -0.44 -11.83
N THR A 132 -11.50 0.42 -10.97
CA THR A 132 -11.16 0.44 -9.55
C THR A 132 -12.38 0.22 -8.68
N GLU A 133 -12.17 -0.43 -7.54
CA GLU A 133 -13.19 -0.62 -6.54
C GLU A 133 -12.57 -0.78 -5.14
N PHE A 134 -13.36 -0.51 -4.13
CA PHE A 134 -13.04 -0.84 -2.75
C PHE A 134 -13.50 -2.26 -2.41
N VAL A 135 -12.68 -3.00 -1.67
CA VAL A 135 -12.93 -4.37 -1.24
C VAL A 135 -12.78 -4.46 0.28
N GLN A 136 -13.75 -5.04 0.97
CA GLN A 136 -13.69 -5.32 2.40
C GLN A 136 -13.86 -6.84 2.66
N PRO A 137 -13.29 -7.39 3.73
CA PRO A 137 -13.53 -8.78 4.11
C PRO A 137 -15.03 -9.08 4.24
N GLY A 138 -15.48 -10.18 3.62
CA GLY A 138 -16.89 -10.60 3.71
C GLY A 138 -17.85 -9.93 2.71
N ARG A 139 -17.34 -9.19 1.71
CA ARG A 139 -18.08 -8.73 0.53
C ARG A 139 -17.43 -9.17 -0.78
#